data_AF-A0A1M5IMY2-F1
#
_entry.id   AF-A0A1M5IMY2-F1
#
_cell.length_a   1.000
_cell.length_b   1.000
_cell.length_c   1.000
_cell.angle_alpha   90.00
_cell.angle_beta   90.00
_cell.angle_gamma   90.00
#
_symmetry.space_group_name_H-M   'P 1'
#
loop_
_entity.id
_entity.type
_entity.pdbx_description
1 polymer ?
#
loop_
_entity_poly.entity_id
_entity_poly.type
_entity_poly.pdbx_seq_one_letter_code
_entity_poly.pdbx_strand_id
1 'polypeptide(L)'
;MEENLSLTALTTLVQKKIKKKILVKVIWNEQEKMTLFITPNMKINSFIYDEKEGYIFYDITGKAVDYEIPCILTEDQLIDGKVKIEGLKINNVAITKKDLEEKKMGHN
;
A
#
# COMPACT_ATOMS: atom_id res chain seq x y z
N MET A 1 -16.02 5.07 14.43
CA MET A 1 -14.71 4.64 14.94
C MET A 1 -13.77 4.68 13.75
N GLU A 2 -12.86 5.63 13.70
CA GLU A 2 -11.79 5.65 12.70
C GLU A 2 -10.82 4.52 13.06
N GLU A 3 -10.87 3.42 12.30
CA GLU A 3 -9.96 2.32 12.49
C GLU A 3 -8.62 2.68 11.85
N ASN A 4 -7.58 2.75 12.67
CA ASN A 4 -6.24 3.09 12.24
C ASN A 4 -5.25 1.96 12.58
N LEU A 5 -4.29 1.75 11.69
CA LEU A 5 -3.23 0.74 11.85
C LEU A 5 -1.86 1.40 11.83
N SER A 6 -0.92 0.89 12.61
CA SER A 6 0.49 1.27 12.38
C SER A 6 0.97 0.76 11.02
N LEU A 7 1.91 1.47 10.40
CA LEU A 7 2.50 1.07 9.13
C LEU A 7 3.04 -0.37 9.18
N THR A 8 3.71 -0.74 10.28
CA THR A 8 4.20 -2.11 10.51
C THR A 8 3.08 -3.14 10.54
N ALA A 9 1.96 -2.83 11.17
CA ALA A 9 0.83 -3.74 11.23
C ALA A 9 0.18 -3.93 9.86
N LEU A 10 0.07 -2.87 9.08
CA LEU A 10 -0.38 -2.96 7.69
C LEU A 10 0.58 -3.82 6.87
N THR A 11 1.89 -3.64 7.00
CA THR A 11 2.89 -4.49 6.31
C THR A 11 2.66 -5.97 6.60
N THR A 12 2.47 -6.35 7.86
CA THR A 12 2.20 -7.74 8.25
C THR A 12 0.91 -8.26 7.64
N LEU A 13 -0.14 -7.43 7.63
CA LEU A 13 -1.45 -7.78 7.08
C LEU A 13 -1.40 -7.97 5.55
N VAL A 14 -0.70 -7.08 4.83
CA VAL A 14 -0.44 -7.22 3.40
C VAL A 14 0.37 -8.50 3.13
N GLN A 15 1.43 -8.78 3.90
CA GLN A 15 2.21 -10.02 3.74
C GLN A 15 1.36 -11.28 3.95
N LYS A 16 0.48 -11.30 4.96
CA LYS A 16 -0.44 -12.41 5.21
C LYS A 16 -1.41 -12.63 4.04
N LYS A 17 -2.03 -11.56 3.51
CA LYS A 17 -2.96 -11.67 2.38
C LYS A 17 -2.27 -12.13 1.10
N ILE A 18 -1.12 -11.55 0.79
CA ILE A 18 -0.40 -11.81 -0.47
C ILE A 18 0.40 -13.13 -0.39
N LYS A 19 0.70 -13.62 0.82
CA LYS A 19 1.57 -14.78 1.09
C LYS A 19 2.96 -14.63 0.43
N LYS A 20 3.45 -13.40 0.31
CA LYS A 20 4.77 -13.06 -0.23
C LYS A 20 5.45 -12.04 0.67
N LYS A 21 6.79 -11.99 0.60
CA LYS A 21 7.57 -10.92 1.23
C LYS A 21 7.18 -9.58 0.58
N ILE A 22 6.93 -8.58 1.42
CA ILE A 22 6.60 -7.22 0.99
C ILE A 22 7.69 -6.28 1.46
N LEU A 23 8.07 -5.36 0.58
CA LEU A 23 8.92 -4.22 0.85
C LEU A 23 8.06 -2.97 0.87
N VAL A 24 8.34 -2.08 1.83
CA VAL A 24 7.74 -0.76 1.88
C VAL A 24 8.68 0.18 1.14
N LYS A 25 8.19 0.77 0.04
CA LYS A 25 8.93 1.74 -0.76
C LYS A 25 8.22 3.07 -0.72
N VAL A 26 8.92 4.12 -0.32
CA VAL A 26 8.42 5.50 -0.39
C VAL A 26 8.91 6.12 -1.69
N ILE A 27 7.99 6.69 -2.46
CA ILE A 27 8.28 7.48 -3.66
C ILE A 27 7.53 8.81 -3.58
N TRP A 28 8.08 9.85 -4.19
CA TRP A 28 7.46 11.17 -4.21
C TRP A 28 7.78 11.85 -5.53
N ASN A 29 6.92 12.78 -5.93
CA ASN A 29 7.18 13.73 -6.98
C ASN A 29 7.00 15.16 -6.42
N GLU A 30 6.89 16.16 -7.29
CA GLU A 30 6.73 17.56 -6.86
C GLU A 30 5.36 17.85 -6.22
N GLN A 31 4.38 16.97 -6.40
CA GLN A 31 2.99 17.18 -5.99
C GLN A 31 2.58 16.33 -4.78
N GLU A 32 3.08 15.10 -4.68
CA GLU A 32 2.62 14.13 -3.70
C GLU A 32 3.72 13.15 -3.27
N LYS A 33 3.59 12.66 -2.04
CA LYS A 33 4.35 11.53 -1.50
C LYS A 33 3.45 10.30 -1.36
N MET A 34 3.94 9.16 -1.82
CA MET A 34 3.27 7.88 -1.72
C MET A 34 4.12 6.81 -1.04
N THR A 35 3.45 5.92 -0.32
CA THR A 35 4.05 4.72 0.26
C THR A 35 3.47 3.48 -0.40
N LEU A 36 4.33 2.71 -1.07
CA LEU A 36 3.97 1.52 -1.83
C LEU A 36 4.39 0.25 -1.09
N PHE A 37 3.52 -0.75 -1.11
CA PHE A 37 3.79 -2.09 -0.60
C PHE A 37 4.05 -3.00 -1.79
N ILE A 38 5.31 -3.22 -2.12
CA ILE A 38 5.73 -3.90 -3.34
C ILE A 38 6.37 -5.25 -3.02
N THR A 39 6.35 -6.16 -3.99
CA THR A 39 7.19 -7.36 -3.90
C THR A 39 8.64 -7.03 -4.30
N PRO A 40 9.65 -7.78 -3.82
CA PRO A 40 11.06 -7.49 -4.09
C PRO A 40 11.46 -7.39 -5.57
N ASN A 41 10.72 -8.04 -6.46
CA ASN A 41 11.02 -8.05 -7.90
C ASN A 41 10.39 -6.87 -8.65
N MET A 42 9.55 -6.06 -8.00
CA MET A 42 8.92 -4.90 -8.62
C MET A 42 9.89 -3.72 -8.67
N LYS A 43 10.15 -3.23 -9.89
CA LYS A 43 10.97 -2.06 -10.13
C LYS A 43 10.08 -0.87 -10.47
N ILE A 44 9.81 -0.05 -9.46
CA ILE A 44 9.01 1.18 -9.59
C ILE A 44 9.93 2.34 -9.28
N ASN A 45 10.01 3.32 -10.16
CA ASN A 45 10.89 4.48 -10.02
C ASN A 45 10.11 5.79 -9.93
N SER A 46 9.04 5.92 -10.69
CA SER A 46 8.23 7.14 -10.78
C SER A 46 6.75 6.79 -10.94
N PHE A 47 5.89 7.80 -10.77
CA PHE A 47 4.45 7.67 -10.93
C PHE A 47 3.86 8.97 -11.49
N ILE A 48 2.70 8.83 -12.13
CA ILE A 48 1.81 9.94 -12.49
C ILE A 48 0.39 9.60 -12.03
N TYR A 49 -0.42 10.62 -11.82
CA TYR A 49 -1.85 10.46 -11.58
C TYR A 49 -2.61 10.89 -12.84
N ASP A 50 -3.44 9.99 -13.37
CA ASP A 50 -4.39 10.26 -14.43
C ASP A 50 -5.82 10.20 -13.86
N GLU A 51 -6.69 11.13 -14.25
CA GLU A 51 -8.05 11.21 -13.70
C GLU A 51 -8.95 10.02 -14.10
N LYS A 52 -8.65 9.34 -15.22
CA LYS A 52 -9.42 8.20 -15.72
C LYS A 52 -8.84 6.86 -15.26
N GLU A 53 -7.52 6.73 -15.29
CA GLU A 53 -6.82 5.47 -15.01
C GLU A 53 -6.29 5.38 -13.57
N GLY A 54 -6.24 6.51 -12.85
CA GLY A 54 -5.67 6.59 -11.51
C GLY A 54 -4.15 6.66 -11.54
N TYR A 55 -3.50 6.06 -10.54
CA TYR A 55 -2.04 6.08 -10.43
C TYR A 55 -1.39 5.09 -11.41
N ILE A 56 -0.56 5.64 -12.30
CA ILE A 56 0.24 4.86 -13.26
C ILE A 56 1.70 4.92 -12.81
N PHE A 57 2.33 3.76 -12.73
CA PHE A 57 3.70 3.60 -12.22
C PHE A 57 4.66 3.26 -13.36
N TYR A 58 5.89 3.75 -13.26
CA TYR A 58 6.93 3.55 -14.27
C TYR A 58 8.21 2.98 -13.67
N ASP A 59 8.87 2.10 -14.42
CA ASP A 59 10.22 1.62 -14.13
C ASP A 59 11.28 2.69 -14.49
N ILE A 60 12.53 2.46 -14.09
CA ILE A 60 13.67 3.33 -14.43
C ILE A 60 13.86 3.54 -15.94
N THR A 61 13.40 2.62 -16.77
CA THR A 61 13.43 2.73 -18.24
C THR A 61 12.31 3.60 -18.83
N GLY A 62 11.41 4.13 -18.00
CA GLY A 62 10.23 4.88 -18.44
C GLY A 62 9.08 4.00 -18.94
N LYS A 63 9.16 2.68 -18.77
CA LYS A 63 8.07 1.75 -19.11
C LYS A 63 7.03 1.68 -18.01
N ALA A 64 5.76 1.72 -18.38
CA ALA A 64 4.65 1.50 -17.45
C ALA A 64 4.76 0.11 -16.81
N VAL A 65 4.56 0.06 -15.50
CA VAL A 65 4.57 -1.15 -14.70
C VAL A 65 3.18 -1.74 -14.74
N ASP A 66 3.03 -2.89 -15.41
CA ASP A 66 1.75 -3.59 -15.57
C ASP A 66 1.38 -4.46 -14.35
N TYR A 67 2.30 -4.61 -13.39
CA TYR A 67 2.04 -5.40 -12.20
C TYR A 67 1.16 -4.63 -11.21
N GLU A 68 0.10 -5.28 -10.73
CA GLU A 68 -0.74 -4.74 -9.66
C GLU A 68 0.09 -4.53 -8.38
N ILE A 69 0.10 -3.31 -7.87
CA ILE A 69 0.74 -2.99 -6.59
C ILE A 69 -0.18 -3.47 -5.47
N PRO A 70 0.30 -4.36 -4.58
CA PRO A 70 -0.50 -4.93 -3.52
C PRO A 70 -1.24 -3.91 -2.67
N CYS A 71 -0.59 -2.80 -2.30
CA CYS A 71 -1.23 -1.74 -1.53
C CYS A 71 -0.50 -0.42 -1.77
N ILE A 72 -1.28 0.65 -1.90
CA ILE A 72 -0.81 2.02 -2.14
C ILE A 72 -1.37 2.89 -1.01
N LEU A 73 -0.53 3.71 -0.40
CA LEU A 73 -0.93 4.75 0.55
C LEU A 73 -0.58 6.12 -0.03
N THR A 74 -1.59 6.98 -0.12
CA THR A 74 -1.38 8.40 -0.34
C THR A 74 -0.98 9.09 0.97
N GLU A 75 -0.51 10.33 0.87
CA GLU A 75 -0.10 11.10 2.05
C GLU A 75 -1.25 11.30 3.04
N ASP A 76 -2.48 11.57 2.58
CA ASP A 76 -3.66 11.74 3.45
C ASP A 76 -4.00 10.48 4.27
N GLN A 77 -3.63 9.30 3.77
CA GLN A 77 -3.88 8.04 4.44
C GLN A 77 -2.86 7.75 5.55
N LEU A 78 -1.72 8.44 5.59
CA LEU A 78 -0.68 8.24 6.61
C LEU A 78 -0.55 9.49 7.50
N ILE A 79 -1.23 9.46 8.65
CA ILE A 79 -1.24 10.57 9.62
C ILE A 79 -0.62 10.11 10.94
N ASP A 80 0.40 10.83 11.41
CA ASP A 80 1.04 10.58 12.71
C ASP A 80 1.53 9.12 12.88
N GLY A 81 2.09 8.54 11.80
CA GLY A 81 2.56 7.14 11.80
C GLY A 81 1.45 6.08 11.83
N LYS A 82 0.19 6.51 11.72
CA LYS A 82 -0.99 5.66 11.62
C LYS A 82 -1.60 5.75 10.23
N VAL A 83 -2.10 4.63 9.77
CA VAL A 83 -2.73 4.46 8.46
C VAL A 83 -4.23 4.44 8.62
N LYS A 84 -4.93 5.34 7.94
CA LYS A 84 -6.40 5.30 7.79
C LYS A 84 -6.77 4.11 6.92
N ILE A 85 -7.60 3.22 7.45
CA ILE A 85 -7.99 1.98 6.74
C ILE A 85 -9.14 2.22 5.76
N GLU A 86 -9.90 3.28 5.96
CA GLU A 86 -11.04 3.61 5.10
C GLU A 86 -10.60 3.82 3.64
N GLY A 87 -11.27 3.13 2.72
CA GLY A 87 -10.93 3.16 1.28
C GLY A 87 -9.68 2.38 0.88
N LEU A 88 -8.96 1.78 1.84
CA LEU A 88 -7.70 1.08 1.59
C LEU A 88 -7.94 -0.32 1.02
N LYS A 89 -7.15 -0.68 0.01
CA LYS A 89 -7.27 -1.94 -0.72
C LYS A 89 -5.96 -2.71 -0.68
N ILE A 90 -6.08 -4.03 -0.61
CA ILE A 90 -4.98 -4.98 -0.77
C ILE A 90 -5.30 -5.90 -1.94
N ASN A 91 -4.48 -5.88 -2.99
CA ASN A 91 -4.75 -6.53 -4.28
C ASN A 91 -6.17 -6.21 -4.77
N ASN A 92 -6.51 -4.92 -4.82
CA ASN A 92 -7.84 -4.42 -5.17
C ASN A 92 -9.02 -4.90 -4.28
N VAL A 93 -8.77 -5.64 -3.21
CA VAL A 93 -9.78 -6.06 -2.22
C VAL A 93 -9.76 -5.10 -1.03
N ALA A 94 -10.91 -4.50 -0.73
CA ALA A 94 -11.06 -3.63 0.45
C ALA A 94 -10.68 -4.36 1.74
N ILE A 95 -9.99 -3.67 2.66
CA ILE A 95 -9.74 -4.22 3.99
C ILE A 95 -11.05 -4.25 4.77
N THR A 96 -11.39 -5.41 5.32
CA THR A 96 -12.60 -5.59 6.13
C THR A 96 -12.27 -5.60 7.62
N LYS A 97 -13.27 -5.37 8.49
CA LYS A 97 -13.10 -5.47 9.95
C LYS A 97 -12.56 -6.83 10.39
N LYS A 98 -12.95 -7.91 9.69
CA LYS A 98 -12.47 -9.27 9.97
C LYS A 98 -10.95 -9.39 9.77
N ASP A 99 -10.40 -8.72 8.77
CA ASP A 99 -8.94 -8.68 8.54
C ASP A 99 -8.19 -8.02 9.71
N LEU A 100 -8.84 -7.07 10.39
CA LEU A 100 -8.29 -6.34 11.55
C LEU A 100 -8.38 -7.16 12.84
N GLU A 101 -9.44 -7.97 12.99
CA GLU A 101 -9.65 -8.81 14.16
C GLU A 101 -8.71 -10.02 14.23
N GLU A 102 -8.27 -10.55 13.08
CA GLU A 102 -7.25 -11.62 12.99
C GLU A 102 -5.87 -11.20 13.55
N LYS A 103 -5.70 -9.93 13.94
CA LYS A 103 -4.51 -9.42 14.64
C LYS A 103 -4.56 -9.66 16.15
N LYS A 104 -5.74 -9.85 16.76
CA LYS A 104 -5.87 -9.96 18.24
C LYS A 104 -5.55 -11.35 18.79
N MET A 105 -5.40 -12.38 17.96
CA MET A 105 -5.14 -13.78 18.40
C MET A 105 -3.68 -14.23 18.25
N GLY A 106 -2.73 -13.28 18.30
CA GLY A 106 -1.30 -13.53 18.02
C GLY A 106 -0.33 -13.26 19.17
N HIS A 107 -0.79 -13.25 20.42
CA HIS A 107 0.08 -13.30 21.60
C HIS A 107 -0.52 -14.30 22.59
N ASN A 108 0.02 -15.51 22.61
CA ASN A 108 -0.02 -16.40 23.76
C ASN A 108 1.34 -17.09 23.87
#